data_AF-A0A4Q3UXR3-F1
#
_entry.id   AF-A0A4Q3UXR3-F1
#
_cell.length_a   1.000
_cell.length_b   1.000
_cell.length_c   1.000
_cell.angle_alpha   90.00
_cell.angle_beta   90.00
_cell.angle_gamma   90.00
#
_symmetry.space_group_name_H-M   'P 1'
#
loop_
_entity.id
_entity.type
_entity.pdbx_description
1 polymer ?
#
loop_
_entity_poly.entity_id
_entity_poly.type
_entity_poly.pdbx_seq_one_letter_code
_entity_poly.pdbx_strand_id
1 'polypeptide(L)' 'MNKNGTIVIIEDDKEDQQLLEEIFATLNHPNKVLYFSDGME' A
#
# COMPACT_ATOMS: atom_id res chain seq x y z
N MET A 1 11.13 12.90 11.38
CA MET A 1 10.75 11.70 10.61
C MET A 1 10.26 12.15 9.24
N ASN A 2 10.84 11.62 8.16
CA ASN A 2 10.33 11.89 6.82
C ASN A 2 9.01 11.11 6.64
N LYS A 3 7.89 11.83 6.57
CA LYS A 3 6.56 11.23 6.42
C LYS A 3 6.17 10.96 4.97
N ASN A 4 7.05 11.27 4.00
CA ASN A 4 6.80 11.10 2.57
C ASN A 4 7.46 9.82 2.01
N GLY A 5 7.89 8.90 2.88
CA GLY A 5 8.49 7.64 2.47
C GLY A 5 7.49 6.72 1.76
N THR A 6 7.98 5.84 0.89
CA THR A 6 7.15 4.81 0.27
C THR A 6 6.56 3.88 1.33
N ILE A 7 5.27 3.57 1.20
CA ILE A 7 4.61 2.52 1.98
C ILE A 7 4.80 1.21 1.22
N VAL A 8 5.33 0.20 1.89
CA VAL A 8 5.45 -1.17 1.36
C VAL A 8 4.46 -2.05 2.10
N ILE A 9 3.65 -2.77 1.35
CA ILE A 9 2.64 -3.70 1.87
C ILE A 9 2.90 -5.07 1.24
N ILE A 10 2.89 -6.11 2.06
CA ILE A 10 2.93 -7.50 1.60
C ILE A 10 1.52 -8.04 1.80
N GLU A 11 0.81 -8.30 0.71
CA GLU A 11 -0.58 -8.74 0.68
C GLU A 11 -0.78 -9.57 -0.58
N ASP A 12 -1.06 -10.87 -0.44
CA ASP A 12 -1.21 -11.79 -1.57
C ASP A 12 -2.64 -11.81 -2.11
N ASP A 13 -3.61 -11.30 -1.35
CA ASP A 13 -5.00 -11.19 -1.78
C ASP A 13 -5.29 -9.88 -2.53
N LYS A 14 -5.81 -10.02 -3.76
CA LYS A 14 -6.10 -8.86 -4.62
C LYS A 14 -7.28 -8.02 -4.14
N GLU A 15 -8.28 -8.62 -3.50
CA GLU A 15 -9.44 -7.91 -2.97
C GLU A 15 -9.02 -7.06 -1.77
N ASP A 16 -8.12 -7.57 -0.92
CA ASP A 16 -7.53 -6.81 0.19
C ASP A 16 -6.63 -5.66 -0.31
N GLN A 17 -5.84 -5.88 -1.37
CA GLN A 17 -5.09 -4.79 -2.01
C GLN A 17 -6.01 -3.65 -2.48
N GLN A 18 -7.14 -3.98 -3.14
CA GLN A 18 -8.11 -2.99 -3.60
C GLN A 18 -8.75 -2.21 -2.46
N LEU A 19 -9.13 -2.89 -1.38
CA LEU A 19 -9.65 -2.23 -0.18
C LEU A 19 -8.64 -1.22 0.39
N LEU A 20 -7.36 -1.60 0.43
CA LEU A 20 -6.29 -0.71 0.90
C LEU A 20 -6.12 0.50 -0.02
N GLU A 21 -6.18 0.32 -1.34
CA GLU A 21 -6.13 1.43 -2.30
C GLU A 21 -7.27 2.45 -2.04
N GLU A 22 -8.49 1.97 -1.83
CA GLU A 22 -9.65 2.81 -1.51
C GLU A 22 -9.46 3.58 -0.19
N ILE A 23 -8.90 2.93 0.83
CA ILE A 23 -8.59 3.57 2.11
C ILE A 23 -7.55 4.68 1.94
N PHE A 24 -6.44 4.41 1.24
CA PHE A 24 -5.39 5.42 1.03
C PHE A 24 -5.88 6.60 0.20
N ALA A 25 -6.70 6.34 -0.83
CA ALA A 25 -7.34 7.38 -1.63
C ALA A 25 -8.28 8.23 -0.77
N THR A 26 -9.10 7.61 0.07
CA THR A 26 -10.05 8.29 0.97
C THR A 26 -9.35 9.16 2.00
N LEU A 27 -8.23 8.69 2.55
CA LEU A 27 -7.40 9.43 3.50
C LEU A 27 -6.53 10.51 2.84
N ASN A 28 -6.57 10.63 1.51
CA ASN A 28 -5.76 11.55 0.70
C ASN A 28 -4.26 11.44 1.03
N HIS A 29 -3.78 10.20 1.18
CA HIS A 29 -2.40 9.92 1.54
C HIS A 29 -1.51 10.06 0.29
N PRO A 30 -0.54 10.99 0.25
CA PRO A 30 0.22 11.29 -0.97
C PRO A 30 1.36 10.30 -1.24
N ASN A 31 1.61 9.37 -0.31
CA ASN A 31 2.75 8.47 -0.42
C ASN A 31 2.51 7.42 -1.50
N LYS A 32 3.56 7.10 -2.24
CA LYS A 32 3.57 5.93 -3.11
C LYS A 32 3.36 4.68 -2.27
N VAL A 33 2.39 3.85 -2.65
CA VAL A 33 2.16 2.52 -2.09
C VAL A 33 2.72 1.49 -3.08
N LEU A 34 3.47 0.52 -2.58
CA LEU A 34 3.97 -0.62 -3.34
C LEU A 34 3.46 -1.90 -2.68
N TYR A 35 2.93 -2.80 -3.50
CA TYR A 35 2.44 -4.10 -3.08
C TYR A 35 3.38 -5.20 -3.54
N PHE A 36 3.55 -6.20 -2.70
CA PHE A 36 4.26 -7.45 -2.97
C PHE A 36 3.36 -8.59 -2.55
N SER A 37 3.34 -9.66 -3.33
CA SER A 37 2.58 -10.88 -3.04
C SER A 37 3.28 -11.76 -2.00
N ASP A 38 4.59 -11.64 -1.84
CA ASP A 38 5.34 -12.36 -0.82
C ASP A 38 6.57 -11.57 -0.34
N GLY A 39 7.38 -12.19 0.53
CA GLY A 39 8.63 -11.60 1.04
C GLY A 39 9.87 -11.88 0.19
N MET A 40 9.69 -12.50 -0.98
CA MET A 40 10.75 -12.90 -1.92
C MET A 40 10.68 -12.16 -3.27
N GLU A 41 9.57 -11.49 -3.56
CA GLU A 41 9.34 -10.60 -4.71
C GLU A 41 10.14 -9.28 -4.66
#